data_AF-A0A4V1X4N2-F1
#
_entry.id   AF-A0A4V1X4N2-F1
#
_cell.length_a   1.000
_cell.length_b   1.000
_cell.length_c   1.000
_cell.angle_alpha   90.00
_cell.angle_beta   90.00
_cell.angle_gamma   90.00
#
_symmetry.space_group_name_H-M   'P 1'
#
loop_
_entity.id
_entity.type
_entity.pdbx_description
1 polymer ?
#
loop_
_entity_poly.entity_id
_entity_poly.type
_entity_poly.pdbx_seq_one_letter_code
_entity_poly.pdbx_strand_id
1 'polypeptide(L)'
;MQLLDLPADIIDEIIGHSLPSGFEAFALCCRAIYTRAAPKIARHNLLKQRWKCTTIAGSKNQSDILRILCEIACDPLVGQYIESLSLRGHGGGSNVDTKNDGFKSNENVMASIKSMVLHSECFNNAGVDAQLW
;
A
#
# COMPACT_ATOMS: atom_id res chain seq x y z
N MET A 1 -9.49 9.02 -31.50
CA MET A 1 -9.48 8.12 -30.34
C MET A 1 -10.65 8.53 -29.47
N GLN A 2 -11.74 7.76 -29.46
CA GLN A 2 -12.99 8.12 -28.76
C GLN A 2 -12.79 8.42 -27.26
N LEU A 3 -11.72 7.87 -26.67
CA LEU A 3 -11.29 8.12 -25.29
C LEU A 3 -10.85 9.57 -25.00
N LEU A 4 -10.37 10.30 -26.00
CA LEU A 4 -9.98 11.72 -25.87
C LEU A 4 -11.15 12.67 -26.10
N ASP A 5 -12.29 12.15 -26.57
CA ASP A 5 -13.53 12.92 -26.72
C ASP A 5 -14.28 13.03 -25.37
N LEU A 6 -13.81 12.31 -24.34
CA LEU A 6 -14.33 12.41 -22.99
C LEU A 6 -13.82 13.66 -22.28
N PRO A 7 -14.62 14.23 -21.35
CA PRO A 7 -14.15 15.30 -20.48
C PRO A 7 -12.89 14.92 -19.71
N ALA A 8 -12.04 15.93 -19.53
CA ALA A 8 -10.79 15.88 -18.77
C ALA A 8 -10.93 15.16 -17.43
N ASP A 9 -11.99 15.46 -16.68
CA ASP A 9 -12.22 14.94 -15.34
C ASP A 9 -12.45 13.42 -15.34
N ILE A 10 -13.16 12.91 -16.36
CA ILE A 10 -13.42 11.48 -16.49
C ILE A 10 -12.14 10.73 -16.84
N ILE A 11 -11.28 11.33 -17.67
CA ILE A 11 -9.97 10.77 -17.98
C ILE A 11 -9.13 10.69 -16.70
N ASP A 12 -9.13 11.75 -15.89
CA ASP A 12 -8.35 11.79 -14.65
C ASP A 12 -8.84 10.75 -13.61
N GLU A 13 -10.14 10.47 -13.55
CA GLU A 13 -10.74 9.38 -12.76
C GLU A 13 -10.33 7.99 -13.28
N ILE A 14 -10.42 7.75 -14.60
CA ILE A 14 -9.97 6.48 -15.21
C ILE A 14 -8.49 6.23 -14.90
N ILE A 15 -7.65 7.27 -15.00
CA ILE A 15 -6.24 7.19 -14.63
C ILE A 15 -6.12 6.81 -13.14
N GLY A 16 -6.96 7.37 -12.26
CA GLY A 16 -7.00 7.02 -10.83
C GLY A 16 -7.34 5.55 -10.57
N HIS A 17 -8.35 5.03 -11.25
CA HIS A 17 -8.80 3.64 -11.10
C HIS A 17 -7.89 2.61 -11.77
N SER A 18 -7.03 3.03 -12.71
CA SER A 18 -6.06 2.13 -13.37
C SER A 18 -4.84 1.79 -12.51
N LEU A 19 -4.68 2.42 -11.35
CA LEU A 19 -3.58 2.15 -10.41
C LEU A 19 -3.91 0.93 -9.53
N PRO A 20 -2.94 0.05 -9.24
CA PRO A 20 -1.57 -0.02 -9.80
C PRO A 20 -1.49 -0.83 -11.10
N SER A 21 -2.44 -1.72 -11.35
CA SER A 21 -2.38 -2.71 -12.43
C SER A 21 -2.85 -2.13 -13.75
N GLY A 22 -1.93 -1.97 -14.71
CA GLY A 22 -2.24 -1.49 -16.06
C GLY A 22 -2.08 0.02 -16.26
N PHE A 23 -1.82 0.76 -15.17
CA PHE A 23 -1.54 2.20 -15.22
C PHE A 23 -0.38 2.56 -16.15
N GLU A 24 0.73 1.81 -16.12
CA GLU A 24 1.90 2.10 -16.97
C GLU A 24 1.56 1.98 -18.46
N ALA A 25 0.86 0.90 -18.85
CA ALA A 25 0.42 0.69 -20.23
C ALA A 25 -0.56 1.79 -20.67
N PHE A 26 -1.50 2.16 -19.81
CA PHE A 26 -2.49 3.19 -20.08
C PHE A 26 -1.86 4.59 -20.21
N ALA A 27 -0.94 4.95 -19.30
CA ALA A 27 -0.22 6.21 -19.32
C ALA A 27 0.63 6.38 -20.59
N LEU A 28 1.13 5.28 -21.15
CA LEU A 28 1.94 5.28 -22.38
C LEU A 28 1.11 5.21 -23.67
N CYS A 29 -0.22 5.10 -23.61
CA CYS A 29 -1.05 4.98 -24.82
C CYS A 29 -0.95 6.21 -25.75
N CYS A 30 -0.89 7.43 -25.20
CA CYS A 30 -0.73 8.64 -26.00
C CYS A 30 -0.16 9.81 -25.18
N ARG A 31 0.38 10.82 -25.88
CA ARG A 31 0.99 12.01 -25.25
C ARG A 31 0.03 12.78 -24.34
N ALA A 32 -1.25 12.88 -24.71
CA ALA A 32 -2.25 13.61 -23.92
C ALA A 32 -2.52 12.94 -22.56
N ILE A 33 -2.69 11.62 -22.55
CA ILE A 33 -2.86 10.83 -21.32
C ILE A 33 -1.56 10.88 -20.50
N TYR A 34 -0.39 10.75 -21.14
CA TYR A 34 0.90 10.84 -20.46
C TYR A 34 1.07 12.17 -19.72
N THR A 35 0.75 13.30 -20.36
CA THR A 35 0.86 14.63 -19.72
C THR A 35 -0.06 14.78 -18.52
N ARG A 36 -1.25 14.18 -18.54
CA ARG A 36 -2.21 14.19 -17.43
C ARG A 36 -1.83 13.23 -16.32
N ALA A 37 -1.30 12.06 -16.68
CA ALA A 37 -0.86 11.05 -15.75
C ALA A 37 0.47 11.40 -15.06
N ALA A 38 1.26 12.34 -15.59
CA ALA A 38 2.57 12.74 -15.04
C ALA A 38 2.68 12.82 -13.50
N PRO A 39 1.82 13.55 -12.76
CA PRO A 39 1.88 13.57 -11.29
C PRO A 39 1.60 12.18 -10.66
N LYS A 40 0.68 11.41 -11.25
CA LYS A 40 0.36 10.05 -10.81
C LYS A 40 1.47 9.06 -11.17
N ILE A 41 2.22 9.26 -12.26
CA ILE A 41 3.39 8.46 -12.63
C ILE A 41 4.49 8.59 -11.59
N ALA A 42 4.78 9.81 -11.14
CA ALA A 42 5.77 10.04 -10.09
C ALA A 42 5.39 9.31 -8.79
N ARG A 43 4.11 9.39 -8.37
CA ARG A 43 3.59 8.66 -7.21
C ARG A 43 3.66 7.14 -7.41
N HIS A 44 3.26 6.65 -8.59
CA HIS A 44 3.30 5.22 -8.95
C HIS A 44 4.71 4.66 -8.84
N ASN A 45 5.71 5.35 -9.40
CA ASN A 45 7.10 4.91 -9.36
C ASN A 45 7.67 4.89 -7.93
N LEU A 46 7.35 5.91 -7.12
CA LEU A 46 7.76 5.97 -5.72
C LEU A 46 7.16 4.80 -4.91
N LEU A 47 5.87 4.54 -5.09
CA LEU A 47 5.19 3.43 -4.42
C LEU A 47 5.73 2.07 -4.88
N LYS A 48 5.90 1.88 -6.19
CA LYS A 48 6.50 0.67 -6.77
C LYS A 48 7.91 0.44 -6.22
N GLN A 49 8.76 1.47 -6.19
CA GLN A 49 10.13 1.33 -5.68
C GLN A 49 10.15 1.01 -4.17
N ARG A 50 9.27 1.62 -3.39
CA ARG A 50 9.18 1.42 -1.94
C ARG A 50 8.59 0.07 -1.55
N TRP A 51 7.60 -0.41 -2.29
CA TRP A 51 6.75 -1.53 -1.86
C TRP A 51 6.94 -2.82 -2.66
N LYS A 52 7.58 -2.79 -3.83
CA LYS A 52 7.78 -3.98 -4.67
C LYS A 52 8.40 -5.16 -3.91
N CYS A 53 9.47 -4.88 -3.15
CA CYS A 53 10.15 -5.88 -2.33
C CYS A 53 10.29 -5.36 -0.90
N THR A 54 9.28 -5.54 -0.07
CA THR A 54 9.38 -5.24 1.35
C THR A 54 9.90 -6.45 2.10
N THR A 55 11.13 -6.34 2.60
CA THR A 55 11.69 -7.30 3.56
C THR A 55 11.57 -6.72 4.95
N ILE A 56 10.87 -7.44 5.83
CA ILE A 56 10.91 -7.17 7.26
C ILE A 56 12.22 -7.79 7.74
N ALA A 57 13.29 -6.98 7.67
CA ALA A 57 14.59 -7.39 8.14
C ALA A 57 14.47 -7.83 9.61
N GLY A 58 15.05 -9.00 9.91
CA GLY A 58 14.86 -9.72 11.16
C GLY A 58 15.26 -8.86 12.35
N SER A 59 14.26 -8.26 12.95
CA SER A 59 14.38 -7.51 14.17
C SER A 59 13.23 -7.95 15.05
N LYS A 60 13.49 -8.06 16.34
CA LYS A 60 12.62 -8.57 17.41
C LYS A 60 11.37 -7.69 17.65
N ASN A 61 10.95 -6.95 16.65
CA ASN A 61 10.10 -5.78 16.74
C ASN A 61 8.84 -6.00 15.90
N GLN A 62 7.82 -6.56 16.56
CA GLN A 62 6.42 -6.62 16.08
C GLN A 62 5.92 -5.25 15.55
N SER A 63 6.56 -4.15 15.96
CA SER A 63 6.31 -2.79 15.49
C SER A 63 6.51 -2.60 13.99
N ASP A 64 7.44 -3.30 13.33
CA ASP A 64 7.66 -3.11 11.88
C ASP A 64 6.52 -3.71 11.05
N ILE A 65 5.95 -4.84 11.49
CA ILE A 65 4.75 -5.43 10.86
C ILE A 65 3.55 -4.50 11.06
N LEU A 66 3.34 -4.03 12.30
CA LEU A 66 2.25 -3.10 12.60
C LEU A 66 2.39 -1.78 11.85
N ARG A 67 3.61 -1.29 11.61
CA ARG A 67 3.85 -0.10 10.80
C ARG A 67 3.44 -0.31 9.33
N ILE A 68 3.75 -1.48 8.76
CA ILE A 68 3.32 -1.81 7.39
C ILE A 68 1.78 -1.90 7.33
N LEU A 69 1.15 -2.57 8.30
CA LEU A 69 -0.31 -2.65 8.37
C LEU A 69 -0.95 -1.28 8.57
N CYS A 70 -0.33 -0.40 9.35
CA CYS A 70 -0.73 1.00 9.52
C CYS A 70 -0.65 1.75 8.19
N GLU A 71 0.42 1.60 7.44
CA GLU A 71 0.58 2.25 6.13
C GLU A 71 -0.47 1.73 5.12
N ILE A 72 -0.81 0.43 5.15
CA ILE A 72 -1.87 -0.16 4.32
C ILE A 72 -3.27 0.31 4.75
N ALA A 73 -3.53 0.40 6.05
CA ALA A 73 -4.80 0.88 6.58
C ALA A 73 -5.06 2.36 6.24
N CYS A 74 -4.00 3.16 6.14
CA CYS A 74 -4.08 4.56 5.73
C CYS A 74 -4.21 4.73 4.21
N ASP A 75 -3.51 3.94 3.41
CA ASP A 75 -3.62 3.96 1.95
C ASP A 75 -3.70 2.52 1.41
N PRO A 76 -4.92 2.01 1.09
CA PRO A 76 -5.09 0.63 0.64
C PRO A 76 -4.41 0.36 -0.71
N LEU A 77 -4.08 1.41 -1.50
CA LEU A 77 -3.32 1.24 -2.74
C LEU A 77 -1.93 0.67 -2.46
N VAL A 78 -1.32 1.02 -1.32
CA VAL A 78 0.00 0.51 -0.90
C VAL A 78 0.04 -1.00 -0.92
N GLY A 79 -1.00 -1.66 -0.39
CA GLY A 79 -1.09 -3.12 -0.36
C GLY A 79 -1.04 -3.76 -1.75
N GLN A 80 -1.57 -3.06 -2.77
CA GLN A 80 -1.59 -3.55 -4.15
C GLN A 80 -0.25 -3.40 -4.87
N TYR A 81 0.70 -2.61 -4.33
CA TYR A 81 2.07 -2.49 -4.85
C TYR A 81 3.04 -3.53 -4.27
N ILE A 82 2.63 -4.30 -3.25
CA ILE A 82 3.48 -5.30 -2.61
C ILE A 82 3.51 -6.57 -3.46
N GLU A 83 4.61 -6.76 -4.22
CA GLU A 83 4.81 -7.99 -5.02
C GLU A 83 5.42 -9.12 -4.17
N SER A 84 6.36 -8.79 -3.28
CA SER A 84 7.00 -9.75 -2.38
C SER A 84 7.14 -9.18 -0.98
N LEU A 85 6.52 -9.87 -0.01
CA LEU A 85 6.62 -9.57 1.41
C LEU A 85 7.37 -10.70 2.11
N SER A 86 8.64 -10.46 2.45
CA SER A 86 9.40 -11.39 3.28
C SER A 86 9.25 -11.00 4.75
N LEU A 87 8.47 -11.79 5.49
CA LEU A 87 8.28 -11.67 6.94
C LEU A 87 9.41 -12.33 7.74
N ARG A 88 10.29 -13.08 7.07
CA ARG A 88 11.32 -13.91 7.70
C ARG A 88 12.67 -13.26 7.48
N GLY A 89 13.09 -12.46 8.45
CA GLY A 89 14.44 -11.94 8.48
C GLY A 89 15.47 -13.05 8.68
N HIS A 90 16.21 -13.36 7.63
CA HIS A 90 17.51 -14.02 7.81
C HIS A 90 18.42 -13.01 8.52
N GLY A 91 19.02 -13.39 9.64
CA GLY A 91 19.74 -12.51 10.56
C GLY A 91 21.02 -11.89 9.98
N GLY A 92 20.86 -10.94 9.05
CA GLY A 92 21.91 -10.06 8.56
C GLY A 92 21.52 -8.63 8.91
N GLY A 93 22.20 -8.06 9.91
CA GLY A 93 21.90 -6.73 10.45
C GLY A 93 21.89 -5.67 9.37
N SER A 94 20.72 -5.05 9.16
CA SER A 94 20.65 -3.75 8.51
C SER A 94 20.09 -2.77 9.52
N ASN A 95 20.88 -1.73 9.76
CA ASN A 95 20.65 -0.66 10.70
C ASN A 95 19.53 0.23 10.15
N VAL A 96 18.27 -0.18 10.36
CA VAL A 96 17.11 0.64 9.97
C VAL A 96 16.77 1.55 11.14
N ASP A 97 16.99 2.84 10.90
CA ASP A 97 16.57 3.97 11.73
C ASP A 97 15.28 3.70 12.52
N THR A 98 15.41 3.62 13.84
CA THR A 98 14.33 3.66 14.82
C THR A 98 13.64 5.03 14.78
N LYS A 99 12.92 5.34 13.70
CA LYS A 99 12.15 6.57 13.60
C LYS A 99 10.67 6.30 13.88
N ASN A 100 10.32 6.69 15.11
CA ASN A 100 9.03 7.16 15.57
C ASN A 100 7.90 6.12 15.66
N ASP A 101 7.76 5.53 16.85
CA ASP A 101 6.66 4.66 17.29
C ASP A 101 5.32 5.42 17.47
N GLY A 102 5.22 6.66 16.98
CA GLY A 102 4.05 7.54 17.16
C GLY A 102 2.75 7.02 16.53
N PHE A 103 2.81 5.98 15.68
CA PHE A 103 1.62 5.34 15.12
C PHE A 103 0.82 4.56 16.18
N LYS A 104 1.48 4.02 17.22
CA LYS A 104 0.78 3.35 18.35
C LYS A 104 -0.15 4.30 19.10
N SER A 105 0.16 5.60 19.08
CA SER A 105 -0.63 6.64 19.73
C SER A 105 -1.78 7.16 18.87
N ASN A 106 -1.89 6.74 17.60
CA ASN A 106 -2.97 7.17 16.72
C ASN A 106 -4.15 6.20 16.81
N GLU A 107 -5.11 6.55 17.67
CA GLU A 107 -6.28 5.73 17.98
C GLU A 107 -7.14 5.39 16.75
N ASN A 108 -7.27 6.35 15.82
CA ASN A 108 -8.05 6.14 14.60
C ASN A 108 -7.40 5.09 13.68
N VAL A 109 -6.07 5.13 13.57
CA VAL A 109 -5.35 4.16 12.73
C VAL A 109 -5.34 2.77 13.38
N MET A 110 -5.22 2.69 14.69
CA MET A 110 -5.36 1.42 15.43
C MET A 110 -6.76 0.83 15.30
N ALA A 111 -7.81 1.67 15.32
CA ALA A 111 -9.19 1.22 15.08
C ALA A 111 -9.37 0.68 13.66
N SER A 112 -8.76 1.32 12.65
CA SER A 112 -8.77 0.86 11.25
C SER A 112 -8.01 -0.46 11.07
N ILE A 113 -6.85 -0.63 11.71
CA ILE A 113 -6.13 -1.90 11.72
C ILE A 113 -6.98 -2.99 12.38
N LYS A 114 -7.63 -2.69 13.50
CA LYS A 114 -8.48 -3.64 14.23
C LYS A 114 -9.66 -4.09 13.36
N SER A 115 -10.36 -3.17 12.70
CA SER A 115 -11.47 -3.52 11.80
C SER A 115 -10.98 -4.36 10.62
N MET A 116 -9.85 -3.99 10.00
CA MET A 116 -9.26 -4.75 8.89
C MET A 116 -8.93 -6.19 9.29
N VAL A 117 -8.36 -6.42 10.48
CA VAL A 117 -8.03 -7.76 10.96
C VAL A 117 -9.29 -8.56 11.32
N LEU A 118 -10.24 -7.95 12.02
CA LEU A 118 -11.49 -8.59 12.45
C LEU A 118 -12.35 -9.03 11.26
N HIS A 119 -12.34 -8.29 10.16
CA HIS A 119 -13.06 -8.66 8.94
C HIS A 119 -12.29 -9.60 8.01
N SER A 120 -11.07 -9.98 8.36
CA SER A 120 -10.28 -10.93 7.56
C SER A 120 -10.72 -12.37 7.79
N GLU A 121 -10.77 -13.17 6.71
CA GLU A 121 -11.05 -14.61 6.80
C GLU A 121 -10.03 -15.36 7.66
N CYS A 122 -8.81 -14.82 7.74
CA CYS A 122 -7.72 -15.35 8.56
C CYS A 122 -8.05 -15.34 10.05
N PHE A 123 -8.75 -14.29 10.54
CA PHE A 123 -9.13 -14.18 11.95
C PHE A 123 -10.27 -15.15 12.29
N ASN A 124 -11.26 -15.28 11.40
CA ASN A 124 -12.36 -16.25 11.56
C ASN A 124 -11.86 -17.70 11.58
N ASN A 125 -10.89 -18.03 10.72
CA ASN A 125 -10.30 -19.36 10.67
C ASN A 125 -9.37 -19.67 11.85
N ALA A 126 -8.85 -18.64 12.54
CA ALA A 126 -8.02 -18.82 13.73
C ALA A 126 -8.84 -19.18 14.99
N GLY A 127 -10.17 -19.04 14.95
CA GLY A 127 -11.06 -19.39 16.07
C GLY A 127 -10.85 -18.54 17.32
N VAL A 128 -10.29 -17.33 17.17
CA VAL A 128 -10.02 -16.41 18.27
C VAL A 128 -11.25 -15.55 18.53
N ASP A 129 -11.66 -15.44 19.80
CA ASP A 129 -12.83 -14.65 20.19
C ASP A 129 -12.53 -13.16 20.07
N ALA A 130 -13.25 -12.48 19.16
CA ALA A 130 -13.07 -11.06 18.84
C ALA A 130 -13.28 -10.12 20.04
N GLN A 131 -13.99 -10.58 21.08
CA GLN A 131 -14.28 -9.79 22.28
C GLN A 131 -13.14 -9.76 23.31
N LEU A 132 -12.16 -10.67 23.20
CA LEU A 132 -11.01 -10.76 24.12
C LEU A 132 -9.74 -10.10 23.58
N TRP A 133 -9.83 -9.45 22.41
CA TRP A 133 -8.69 -8.87 21.68
C TRP A 133 -8.67 -7.34 21.71
#